data_AF-A0A1X0NF16-F1
#
_entry.id   AF-A0A1X0NF16-F1
#
_cell.length_a   1.000
_cell.length_b   1.000
_cell.length_c   1.000
_cell.angle_alpha   90.00
_cell.angle_beta   90.00
_cell.angle_gamma   90.00
#
_symmetry.space_group_name_H-M   'P 1'
#
loop_
_entity.id
_entity.type
_entity.pdbx_description
1 polymer ?
#
loop_
_entity_poly.entity_id
_entity_poly.type
_entity_poly.pdbx_seq_one_letter_code
_entity_poly.pdbx_strand_id
1 'polypeptide(L)'
;MSMLPCRVLCLLAIVLCCVGVVHANAAAPAVLTGHEERIKEAQEKVKETLRLKEECEKVIKAAEDAAYAAQVFAVTTENNLETIAADPEKVEKTKSEGRKFIDNTTQAAERAKEVADQTTASAKETYDISVLFVGQEEEQMKAEEAAENAENAARAVKEAEDRAITYVKLVEEAIKKLDAAVVAAKEKEKEKQVEPQPQPQEQTNETSLPPTNATITNGITRNDGSSSPALLRVPLLLLLLLSVLGCMAVC
;
A
#
# COMPACT_ATOMS: atom_id res chain seq x y z
N MET A 1 -47.02 20.79 -83.90
CA MET A 1 -46.56 21.01 -82.50
C MET A 1 -47.44 20.19 -81.58
N SER A 2 -46.97 19.00 -81.18
CA SER A 2 -47.74 18.08 -80.33
C SER A 2 -47.38 18.37 -78.87
N MET A 3 -48.22 19.15 -78.17
CA MET A 3 -47.98 19.55 -76.76
C MET A 3 -48.54 18.55 -75.73
N LEU A 4 -49.12 17.43 -76.18
CA LEU A 4 -49.77 16.43 -75.33
C LEU A 4 -48.83 15.49 -74.54
N PRO A 5 -47.65 15.05 -75.04
CA PRO A 5 -46.83 14.08 -74.28
C PRO A 5 -46.12 14.71 -73.08
N CYS A 6 -45.89 16.02 -73.07
CA CYS A 6 -45.14 16.69 -72.00
C CYS A 6 -45.93 16.79 -70.69
N ARG A 7 -47.26 16.91 -70.75
CA ARG A 7 -48.11 17.01 -69.55
C ARG A 7 -48.28 15.66 -68.84
N VAL A 8 -48.33 14.57 -69.61
CA VAL A 8 -48.48 13.22 -69.06
C VAL A 8 -47.19 12.78 -68.36
N LEU A 9 -46.02 13.11 -68.92
CA LEU A 9 -44.72 12.79 -68.31
C LEU A 9 -44.46 13.58 -67.02
N CYS A 10 -44.85 14.86 -66.96
CA CYS A 10 -44.71 15.66 -65.73
C CYS A 10 -45.59 15.13 -64.59
N LEU A 11 -46.82 14.69 -64.87
CA LEU A 11 -47.70 14.12 -63.85
C LEU A 11 -47.19 12.76 -63.36
N LEU A 12 -46.66 11.91 -64.25
CA LEU A 12 -46.02 10.65 -63.88
C LEU A 12 -44.78 10.86 -63.00
N ALA A 13 -43.96 11.88 -63.28
CA ALA A 13 -42.81 12.23 -62.46
C ALA A 13 -43.20 12.71 -61.06
N ILE A 14 -44.28 13.49 -60.93
CA ILE A 14 -44.79 13.93 -59.62
C ILE A 14 -45.35 12.73 -58.84
N VAL A 15 -46.09 11.82 -59.48
CA VAL A 15 -46.62 10.62 -58.82
C VAL A 15 -45.49 9.68 -58.39
N LEU A 16 -44.48 9.44 -59.23
CA LEU A 16 -43.29 8.65 -58.86
C LEU A 16 -42.48 9.30 -57.73
N CYS A 17 -42.38 10.64 -57.72
CA CYS A 17 -41.73 11.39 -56.64
C CYS A 17 -42.54 11.27 -55.32
N CYS A 18 -43.87 11.35 -55.37
CA CYS A 18 -44.72 11.22 -54.19
C CYS A 18 -44.79 9.78 -53.65
N VAL A 19 -44.73 8.75 -54.50
CA VAL A 19 -44.76 7.35 -54.07
C VAL A 19 -43.38 6.88 -53.57
N GLY A 20 -42.29 7.48 -54.03
CA GLY A 20 -40.92 7.21 -53.57
C GLY A 20 -40.60 7.74 -52.16
N VAL A 21 -41.23 8.83 -51.72
CA VAL A 21 -40.97 9.45 -50.39
C VAL A 21 -41.64 8.68 -49.24
N VAL A 22 -42.69 7.90 -49.50
CA VAL A 22 -43.43 7.18 -48.44
C VAL A 22 -42.70 5.91 -47.95
N HIS A 23 -41.78 5.34 -48.72
CA HIS A 23 -41.04 4.13 -48.32
C HIS A 23 -39.61 4.38 -47.79
N ALA A 24 -39.11 5.62 -47.82
CA ALA A 24 -37.80 5.96 -47.25
C ALA A 24 -37.79 5.99 -45.70
N ASN A 25 -38.97 5.97 -45.06
CA ASN A 25 -39.08 6.03 -43.60
C ASN A 25 -39.03 4.65 -42.90
N ALA A 26 -38.98 3.55 -43.66
CA ALA A 26 -38.95 2.20 -43.09
C ALA A 26 -37.52 1.66 -42.80
N ALA A 27 -36.47 2.35 -43.27
CA ALA A 27 -35.07 1.96 -43.02
C ALA A 27 -34.44 2.67 -41.80
N ALA A 28 -35.15 3.60 -41.16
CA ALA A 28 -34.65 4.37 -40.02
C ALA A 28 -34.64 3.68 -38.62
N PRO A 29 -35.35 2.56 -38.33
CA PRO A 29 -35.39 2.05 -36.95
C PRO A 29 -34.14 1.26 -36.53
N ALA A 30 -33.30 0.77 -37.45
CA ALA A 30 -32.15 -0.07 -37.10
C ALA A 30 -30.96 0.71 -36.49
N VAL A 31 -30.89 2.03 -36.71
CA VAL A 31 -29.77 2.85 -36.21
C VAL A 31 -30.01 3.29 -34.75
N LEU A 32 -31.26 3.43 -34.32
CA LEU A 32 -31.60 3.88 -32.96
C LEU A 32 -31.49 2.75 -31.93
N THR A 33 -31.79 1.51 -32.29
CA THR A 33 -31.71 0.36 -31.35
C THR A 33 -30.28 0.09 -30.87
N GLY A 34 -29.28 0.35 -31.71
CA GLY A 34 -27.87 0.17 -31.34
C GLY A 34 -27.34 1.23 -30.38
N HIS A 35 -27.96 2.41 -30.30
CA HIS A 35 -27.50 3.46 -29.40
C HIS A 35 -27.89 3.18 -27.95
N GLU A 36 -29.14 2.76 -27.71
CA GLU A 36 -29.60 2.39 -26.36
C GLU A 36 -28.81 1.22 -25.77
N GLU A 37 -28.43 0.24 -26.60
CA GLU A 37 -27.60 -0.89 -26.16
C GLU A 37 -26.19 -0.45 -25.75
N ARG A 38 -25.58 0.47 -26.52
CA ARG A 38 -24.28 1.06 -26.19
C ARG A 38 -24.31 1.92 -24.92
N ILE A 39 -25.39 2.66 -24.68
CA ILE A 39 -25.57 3.42 -23.43
C ILE A 39 -25.62 2.45 -22.24
N LYS A 40 -26.36 1.34 -22.36
CA LYS A 40 -26.43 0.32 -21.30
C LYS A 40 -25.07 -0.32 -21.05
N GLU A 41 -24.34 -0.67 -22.11
CA GLU A 41 -22.97 -1.18 -22.00
C GLU A 41 -22.06 -0.18 -21.27
N ALA A 42 -22.16 1.10 -21.61
CA ALA A 42 -21.40 2.16 -20.95
C ALA A 42 -21.74 2.29 -19.46
N GLN A 43 -23.02 2.21 -19.10
CA GLN A 43 -23.46 2.23 -17.69
C GLN A 43 -22.96 1.01 -16.91
N GLU A 44 -22.95 -0.18 -17.51
CA GLU A 44 -22.39 -1.37 -16.86
C GLU A 44 -20.87 -1.24 -16.66
N LYS A 45 -20.16 -0.65 -17.62
CA LYS A 45 -18.73 -0.35 -17.49
C LYS A 45 -18.43 0.65 -16.37
N VAL A 46 -19.23 1.70 -16.21
CA VAL A 46 -19.13 2.63 -15.06
C VAL A 46 -19.27 1.86 -13.73
N LYS A 47 -20.25 0.95 -13.62
CA LYS A 47 -20.43 0.12 -12.41
C LYS A 47 -19.25 -0.80 -12.15
N GLU A 48 -18.72 -1.44 -13.21
CA GLU A 48 -17.54 -2.29 -13.12
C GLU A 48 -16.33 -1.51 -12.58
N THR A 49 -16.09 -0.31 -13.13
CA THR A 49 -15.00 0.59 -12.71
C THR A 49 -15.14 1.03 -11.25
N LEU A 50 -16.35 1.37 -10.80
CA LEU A 50 -16.61 1.70 -9.40
C LEU A 50 -16.38 0.50 -8.47
N ARG A 51 -16.76 -0.71 -8.88
CA ARG A 51 -16.49 -1.94 -8.12
C ARG A 51 -14.99 -2.21 -8.00
N LEU A 52 -14.23 -2.00 -9.07
CA LEU A 52 -12.78 -2.14 -9.08
C LEU A 52 -12.09 -1.10 -8.19
N LYS A 53 -12.59 0.15 -8.14
CA LYS A 53 -12.16 1.15 -7.17
C LYS A 53 -12.33 0.67 -5.72
N GLU A 54 -13.48 0.10 -5.37
CA GLU A 54 -13.67 -0.47 -4.02
C GLU A 54 -12.72 -1.66 -3.73
N GLU A 55 -12.37 -2.44 -4.75
CA GLU A 55 -11.37 -3.49 -4.62
C GLU A 55 -9.96 -2.93 -4.38
N CYS A 56 -9.60 -1.82 -5.06
CA CYS A 56 -8.36 -1.08 -4.78
C CYS A 56 -8.23 -0.72 -3.30
N GLU A 57 -9.28 -0.18 -2.67
CA GLU A 57 -9.26 0.19 -1.25
C GLU A 57 -8.99 -1.02 -0.33
N LYS A 58 -9.56 -2.19 -0.67
CA LYS A 58 -9.34 -3.43 0.09
C LYS A 58 -7.91 -3.94 -0.05
N VAL A 59 -7.36 -3.92 -1.26
CA VAL A 59 -5.98 -4.39 -1.48
C VAL A 59 -4.93 -3.42 -0.96
N ILE A 60 -5.19 -2.10 -0.97
CA ILE A 60 -4.35 -1.10 -0.29
C ILE A 60 -4.21 -1.47 1.17
N LYS A 61 -5.34 -1.64 1.87
CA LYS A 61 -5.33 -1.97 3.30
C LYS A 61 -4.58 -3.28 3.58
N ALA A 62 -4.82 -4.31 2.78
CA ALA A 62 -4.14 -5.60 2.94
C ALA A 62 -2.62 -5.49 2.72
N ALA A 63 -2.20 -4.75 1.68
CA ALA A 63 -0.80 -4.49 1.41
C ALA A 63 -0.14 -3.69 2.54
N GLU A 64 -0.80 -2.64 3.03
CA GLU A 64 -0.30 -1.82 4.14
C GLU A 64 -0.19 -2.59 5.46
N ASP A 65 -1.19 -3.41 5.80
CA ASP A 65 -1.18 -4.24 7.01
C ASP A 65 -0.01 -5.25 6.95
N ALA A 66 0.17 -5.92 5.80
CA ALA A 66 1.27 -6.87 5.60
C ALA A 66 2.65 -6.18 5.63
N ALA A 67 2.74 -5.03 4.95
CA ALA A 67 3.93 -4.18 4.92
C ALA A 67 4.31 -3.74 6.35
N TYR A 68 3.37 -3.21 7.13
CA TYR A 68 3.61 -2.78 8.51
C TYR A 68 4.09 -3.93 9.40
N ALA A 69 3.45 -5.10 9.29
CA ALA A 69 3.87 -6.28 10.07
C ALA A 69 5.30 -6.74 9.71
N ALA A 70 5.65 -6.72 8.41
CA ALA A 70 7.02 -7.01 7.95
C ALA A 70 8.03 -5.99 8.48
N GLN A 71 7.70 -4.70 8.48
CA GLN A 71 8.55 -3.65 9.05
C GLN A 71 8.80 -3.87 10.55
N VAL A 72 7.74 -4.12 11.32
CA VAL A 72 7.86 -4.39 12.76
C VAL A 72 8.75 -5.59 13.00
N PHE A 73 8.56 -6.68 12.25
CA PHE A 73 9.40 -7.87 12.34
C PHE A 73 10.88 -7.56 12.07
N ALA A 74 11.19 -6.83 10.98
CA ALA A 74 12.55 -6.48 10.63
C ALA A 74 13.23 -5.66 11.74
N VAL A 75 12.58 -4.60 12.21
CA VAL A 75 13.10 -3.72 13.29
C VAL A 75 13.28 -4.50 14.59
N THR A 76 12.31 -5.33 14.98
CA THR A 76 12.44 -6.16 16.19
C THR A 76 13.58 -7.16 16.08
N THR A 77 13.77 -7.77 14.91
CA THR A 77 14.88 -8.70 14.67
C THR A 77 16.23 -7.98 14.78
N GLU A 78 16.37 -6.82 14.14
CA GLU A 78 17.59 -6.01 14.19
C GLU A 78 17.96 -5.61 15.62
N ASN A 79 16.99 -5.15 16.41
CA ASN A 79 17.22 -4.75 17.80
C ASN A 79 17.60 -5.92 18.73
N ASN A 80 17.32 -7.16 18.34
CA ASN A 80 17.58 -8.36 19.14
C ASN A 80 18.63 -9.29 18.51
N LEU A 81 19.41 -8.82 17.53
CA LEU A 81 20.34 -9.65 16.75
C LEU A 81 21.26 -10.50 17.62
N GLU A 82 21.94 -9.90 18.60
CA GLU A 82 22.89 -10.62 19.45
C GLU A 82 22.20 -11.69 20.31
N THR A 83 21.06 -11.34 20.91
CA THR A 83 20.25 -12.24 21.75
C THR A 83 19.70 -13.41 20.95
N ILE A 84 19.23 -13.17 19.72
CA ILE A 84 18.73 -14.22 18.83
C ILE A 84 19.90 -15.09 18.36
N ALA A 85 21.01 -14.49 17.93
CA ALA A 85 22.17 -15.19 17.38
C ALA A 85 22.85 -16.15 18.38
N ALA A 86 22.74 -15.87 19.69
CA ALA A 86 23.26 -16.73 20.75
C ALA A 86 22.41 -18.00 21.00
N ASP A 87 21.23 -18.12 20.39
CA ASP A 87 20.28 -19.21 20.62
C ASP A 87 19.85 -19.84 19.27
N PRO A 88 20.38 -21.02 18.92
CA PRO A 88 20.10 -21.66 17.63
C PRO A 88 18.61 -21.91 17.36
N GLU A 89 17.81 -22.19 18.40
CA GLU A 89 16.38 -22.43 18.23
C GLU A 89 15.65 -21.14 17.86
N LYS A 90 16.02 -20.02 18.50
CA LYS A 90 15.48 -18.70 18.13
C LYS A 90 15.90 -18.28 16.73
N VAL A 91 17.13 -18.55 16.31
CA VAL A 91 17.59 -18.26 14.94
C VAL A 91 16.69 -18.92 13.90
N GLU A 92 16.46 -20.22 14.02
CA GLU A 92 15.64 -20.97 13.06
C GLU A 92 14.19 -20.52 13.08
N LYS A 93 13.64 -20.24 14.28
CA LYS A 93 12.30 -19.68 14.42
C LYS A 93 12.17 -18.32 13.73
N THR A 94 13.08 -17.38 14.03
CA THR A 94 13.09 -16.04 13.43
C THR A 94 13.23 -16.10 11.92
N LYS A 95 14.10 -16.96 11.38
CA LYS A 95 14.22 -17.15 9.91
C LYS A 95 12.94 -17.66 9.29
N SER A 96 12.30 -18.65 9.91
CA SER A 96 11.04 -19.23 9.43
C SER A 96 9.91 -18.19 9.45
N GLU A 97 9.79 -17.42 10.52
CA GLU A 97 8.83 -16.30 10.62
C GLU A 97 9.13 -15.21 9.58
N GLY A 98 10.40 -14.85 9.39
CA GLY A 98 10.82 -13.86 8.39
C GLY A 98 10.46 -14.28 6.97
N ARG A 99 10.62 -15.57 6.60
CA ARG A 99 10.16 -16.09 5.30
C ARG A 99 8.65 -15.97 5.13
N LYS A 100 7.86 -16.23 6.19
CA LYS A 100 6.40 -16.04 6.13
C LYS A 100 6.01 -14.58 5.89
N PHE A 101 6.72 -13.63 6.51
CA PHE A 101 6.49 -12.20 6.24
C PHE A 101 6.86 -11.83 4.81
N ILE A 102 7.97 -12.34 4.28
CA ILE A 102 8.35 -12.14 2.88
C ILE A 102 7.25 -12.67 1.94
N ASP A 103 6.84 -13.93 2.11
CA ASP A 103 5.84 -14.56 1.23
C ASP A 103 4.49 -13.83 1.29
N ASN A 104 3.98 -13.54 2.49
CA ASN A 104 2.69 -12.87 2.67
C ASN A 104 2.69 -11.44 2.09
N THR A 105 3.75 -10.67 2.34
CA THR A 105 3.85 -9.29 1.86
C THR A 105 4.07 -9.24 0.36
N THR A 106 4.85 -10.16 -0.21
CA THR A 106 4.99 -10.31 -1.67
C THR A 106 3.65 -10.67 -2.32
N GLN A 107 2.90 -11.62 -1.76
CA GLN A 107 1.58 -11.98 -2.30
C GLN A 107 0.60 -10.79 -2.25
N ALA A 108 0.62 -10.01 -1.17
CA ALA A 108 -0.20 -8.81 -1.06
C ALA A 108 0.18 -7.76 -2.10
N ALA A 109 1.48 -7.56 -2.35
CA ALA A 109 1.98 -6.66 -3.40
C ALA A 109 1.60 -7.12 -4.81
N GLU A 110 1.73 -8.42 -5.12
CA GLU A 110 1.33 -8.98 -6.42
C GLU A 110 -0.17 -8.80 -6.69
N ARG A 111 -1.01 -9.04 -5.68
CA ARG A 111 -2.45 -8.80 -5.79
C ARG A 111 -2.78 -7.31 -5.96
N ALA A 112 -2.10 -6.44 -5.22
CA ALA A 112 -2.23 -5.00 -5.35
C ALA A 112 -1.94 -4.58 -6.80
N LYS A 113 -0.83 -5.05 -7.36
CA LYS A 113 -0.46 -4.80 -8.76
C LYS A 113 -1.53 -5.23 -9.75
N GLU A 114 -2.02 -6.47 -9.64
CA GLU A 114 -3.04 -7.01 -10.55
C GLU A 114 -4.30 -6.16 -10.54
N VAL A 115 -4.80 -5.80 -9.35
CA VAL A 115 -5.99 -4.96 -9.21
C VAL A 115 -5.73 -3.55 -9.74
N ALA A 116 -4.56 -2.96 -9.49
CA ALA A 116 -4.21 -1.65 -10.02
C ALA A 116 -4.20 -1.62 -11.56
N ASP A 117 -3.64 -2.66 -12.20
CA ASP A 117 -3.59 -2.77 -13.66
C ASP A 117 -5.00 -2.97 -14.24
N GLN A 118 -5.84 -3.82 -13.64
CA GLN A 118 -7.24 -3.99 -14.04
C GLN A 118 -8.05 -2.70 -13.89
N THR A 119 -7.92 -2.00 -12.76
CA THR A 119 -8.60 -0.74 -12.50
C THR A 119 -8.16 0.34 -13.48
N THR A 120 -6.86 0.42 -13.79
CA THR A 120 -6.33 1.38 -14.79
C THR A 120 -6.92 1.12 -16.18
N ALA A 121 -7.00 -0.15 -16.59
CA ALA A 121 -7.60 -0.52 -17.87
C ALA A 121 -9.11 -0.18 -17.92
N SER A 122 -9.85 -0.53 -16.87
CA SER A 122 -11.30 -0.24 -16.76
C SER A 122 -11.59 1.26 -16.72
N ALA A 123 -10.77 2.04 -16.00
CA ALA A 123 -10.88 3.50 -15.97
C ALA A 123 -10.71 4.10 -17.36
N LYS A 124 -9.70 3.65 -18.12
CA LYS A 124 -9.48 4.10 -19.50
C LYS A 124 -10.66 3.76 -20.41
N GLU A 125 -11.15 2.52 -20.37
CA GLU A 125 -12.33 2.11 -21.14
C GLU A 125 -13.56 2.96 -20.77
N THR A 126 -13.75 3.24 -19.49
CA THR A 126 -14.88 4.06 -18.99
C THR A 126 -14.79 5.51 -19.45
N TYR A 127 -13.59 6.06 -19.51
CA TYR A 127 -13.35 7.38 -20.07
C TYR A 127 -13.62 7.39 -21.58
N ASP A 128 -13.10 6.40 -22.31
CA ASP A 128 -13.26 6.33 -23.77
C ASP A 128 -14.74 6.19 -24.19
N ILE A 129 -15.56 5.47 -23.41
CA ILE A 129 -17.00 5.31 -23.69
C ILE A 129 -17.86 6.47 -23.16
N SER A 130 -17.33 7.38 -22.34
CA SER A 130 -18.11 8.52 -21.80
C SER A 130 -18.69 9.38 -22.93
N VAL A 131 -17.99 9.46 -24.07
CA VAL A 131 -18.43 10.16 -25.28
C VAL A 131 -19.71 9.59 -25.89
N LEU A 132 -20.16 8.40 -25.49
CA LEU A 132 -21.42 7.82 -25.95
C LEU A 132 -22.65 8.46 -25.28
N PHE A 133 -22.47 9.18 -24.18
CA PHE A 133 -23.53 9.89 -23.45
C PHE A 133 -23.84 11.28 -24.05
N VAL A 134 -23.73 11.45 -25.38
CA VAL A 134 -24.00 12.74 -26.05
C VAL A 134 -25.43 13.21 -25.76
N GLY A 135 -25.58 14.40 -25.18
CA GLY A 135 -26.88 14.95 -24.77
C GLY A 135 -27.37 14.46 -23.40
N GLN A 136 -26.55 13.68 -22.69
CA GLN A 136 -26.75 13.23 -21.31
C GLN A 136 -25.56 13.68 -20.44
N GLU A 137 -25.40 15.00 -20.28
CA GLU A 137 -24.25 15.63 -19.59
C GLU A 137 -24.00 15.05 -18.18
N GLU A 138 -25.07 14.73 -17.44
CA GLU A 138 -24.96 14.14 -16.11
C GLU A 138 -24.34 12.73 -16.14
N GLU A 139 -24.72 11.88 -17.09
CA GLU A 139 -24.19 10.52 -17.21
C GLU A 139 -22.74 10.53 -17.73
N GLN A 140 -22.43 11.45 -18.66
CA GLN A 140 -21.05 11.68 -19.10
C GLN A 140 -20.15 12.07 -17.92
N MET A 141 -20.58 13.05 -17.10
CA MET A 141 -19.83 13.51 -15.93
C MET A 141 -19.63 12.39 -14.92
N LYS A 142 -20.64 11.56 -14.65
CA LYS A 142 -20.52 10.38 -13.78
C LYS A 142 -19.49 9.38 -14.30
N ALA A 143 -19.44 9.14 -15.61
CA ALA A 143 -18.48 8.22 -16.21
C ALA A 143 -17.05 8.76 -16.10
N GLU A 144 -16.84 10.04 -16.39
CA GLU A 144 -15.54 10.71 -16.24
C GLU A 144 -15.07 10.72 -14.78
N GLU A 145 -15.95 11.06 -13.83
CA GLU A 145 -15.65 11.04 -12.39
C GLU A 145 -15.33 9.61 -11.90
N ALA A 146 -16.06 8.60 -12.38
CA ALA A 146 -15.78 7.21 -12.04
C ALA A 146 -14.40 6.76 -12.55
N ALA A 147 -14.04 7.13 -13.79
CA ALA A 147 -12.74 6.84 -14.36
C ALA A 147 -11.60 7.53 -13.58
N GLU A 148 -11.74 8.82 -13.27
CA GLU A 148 -10.74 9.58 -12.52
C GLU A 148 -10.55 9.02 -11.10
N ASN A 149 -11.66 8.72 -10.40
CA ASN A 149 -11.62 8.12 -9.07
C ASN A 149 -10.94 6.75 -9.08
N ALA A 150 -11.21 5.92 -10.10
CA ALA A 150 -10.57 4.62 -10.25
C ALA A 150 -9.07 4.75 -10.56
N GLU A 151 -8.66 5.69 -11.40
CA GLU A 151 -7.25 5.94 -11.70
C GLU A 151 -6.47 6.44 -10.46
N ASN A 152 -7.08 7.35 -9.70
CA ASN A 152 -6.51 7.81 -8.41
C ASN A 152 -6.39 6.65 -7.41
N ALA A 153 -7.38 5.76 -7.33
CA ALA A 153 -7.31 4.57 -6.49
C ALA A 153 -6.20 3.61 -6.96
N ALA A 154 -6.08 3.34 -8.26
CA ALA A 154 -5.00 2.51 -8.82
C ALA A 154 -3.60 3.10 -8.53
N ARG A 155 -3.45 4.42 -8.55
CA ARG A 155 -2.19 5.09 -8.15
C ARG A 155 -1.86 4.84 -6.67
N ALA A 156 -2.85 4.98 -5.78
CA ALA A 156 -2.67 4.69 -4.36
C ALA A 156 -2.32 3.22 -4.10
N VAL A 157 -2.87 2.29 -4.88
CA VAL A 157 -2.50 0.86 -4.82
C VAL A 157 -1.03 0.66 -5.18
N LYS A 158 -0.51 1.33 -6.22
CA LYS A 158 0.92 1.25 -6.59
C LYS A 158 1.84 1.77 -5.50
N GLU A 159 1.46 2.84 -4.81
CA GLU A 159 2.23 3.33 -3.66
C GLU A 159 2.24 2.32 -2.50
N ALA A 160 1.13 1.61 -2.27
CA ALA A 160 1.05 0.55 -1.25
C ALA A 160 1.88 -0.69 -1.67
N GLU A 161 1.87 -1.06 -2.94
CA GLU A 161 2.74 -2.08 -3.54
C GLU A 161 4.22 -1.76 -3.30
N ASP A 162 4.66 -0.53 -3.64
CA ASP A 162 6.04 -0.09 -3.47
C ASP A 162 6.48 -0.14 -2.00
N ARG A 163 5.59 0.24 -1.07
CA ARG A 163 5.84 0.12 0.37
C ARG A 163 6.00 -1.34 0.80
N ALA A 164 5.11 -2.22 0.35
CA ALA A 164 5.18 -3.65 0.64
C ALA A 164 6.50 -4.27 0.14
N ILE A 165 6.90 -3.98 -1.10
CA ILE A 165 8.17 -4.44 -1.69
C ILE A 165 9.37 -3.91 -0.90
N THR A 166 9.32 -2.64 -0.46
CA THR A 166 10.38 -2.05 0.36
C THR A 166 10.56 -2.80 1.67
N TYR A 167 9.49 -3.16 2.35
CA TYR A 167 9.59 -3.85 3.64
C TYR A 167 9.91 -5.34 3.50
N VAL A 168 9.59 -5.99 2.38
CA VAL A 168 10.15 -7.32 2.05
C VAL A 168 11.68 -7.27 2.05
N LYS A 169 12.28 -6.26 1.39
CA LYS A 169 13.75 -6.09 1.37
C LYS A 169 14.34 -5.87 2.77
N LEU A 170 13.65 -5.11 3.62
CA LEU A 170 14.10 -4.94 5.01
C LEU A 170 14.09 -6.25 5.80
N VAL A 171 13.08 -7.09 5.63
CA VAL A 171 13.03 -8.42 6.26
C VAL A 171 14.19 -9.29 5.75
N GLU A 172 14.44 -9.30 4.44
CA GLU A 172 15.59 -10.02 3.87
C GLU A 172 16.94 -9.53 4.43
N GLU A 173 17.11 -8.22 4.56
CA GLU A 173 18.31 -7.62 5.14
C GLU A 173 18.48 -7.99 6.62
N ALA A 174 17.41 -7.95 7.41
CA ALA A 174 17.43 -8.35 8.81
C ALA A 174 17.82 -9.83 8.97
N ILE A 175 17.31 -10.72 8.12
CA ILE A 175 17.68 -12.14 8.11
C ILE A 175 19.17 -12.31 7.74
N LYS A 176 19.68 -11.58 6.73
CA LYS A 176 21.11 -11.62 6.36
C LYS A 176 22.01 -11.13 7.50
N LYS A 177 21.61 -10.07 8.21
CA LYS A 177 22.33 -9.58 9.39
C LYS A 177 22.32 -10.61 10.52
N LEU A 178 21.20 -11.33 10.70
CA LEU A 178 21.11 -12.42 11.67
C LEU A 178 22.08 -13.56 11.33
N ASP A 179 22.18 -13.96 10.06
CA ASP A 179 23.16 -14.95 9.61
C ASP A 179 24.60 -14.55 9.93
N ALA A 180 24.95 -13.29 9.66
CA ALA A 180 26.28 -12.76 10.00
C ALA A 180 26.54 -12.75 11.51
N ALA A 181 25.55 -12.35 12.32
CA ALA A 181 25.64 -12.35 13.77
C ALA A 181 25.84 -13.77 14.35
N VAL A 182 25.19 -14.79 13.76
CA VAL A 182 25.37 -16.20 14.15
C VAL A 182 26.78 -16.70 13.86
N VAL A 183 27.38 -16.31 12.73
CA VAL A 183 28.78 -16.65 12.42
C VAL A 183 29.72 -16.00 13.43
N ALA A 184 29.54 -14.70 13.70
CA ALA A 184 30.35 -13.97 14.67
C ALA A 184 30.22 -14.53 16.10
N ALA A 185 29.02 -14.95 16.51
CA ALA A 185 28.79 -15.58 17.81
C ALA A 185 29.56 -16.91 17.95
N LYS A 186 29.51 -17.76 16.91
CA LYS A 186 30.26 -19.02 16.87
C LYS A 186 31.78 -18.83 16.90
N GLU A 187 32.30 -17.79 16.25
CA GLU A 187 33.73 -17.45 16.29
C GLU A 187 34.16 -17.04 17.70
N LYS A 188 33.38 -16.16 18.36
CA LYS A 188 33.64 -15.75 19.75
C LYS A 188 33.61 -16.91 20.74
N GLU A 189 32.74 -17.91 20.53
CA GLU A 189 32.73 -19.11 21.37
C GLU A 189 33.98 -19.98 21.19
N LYS A 190 34.49 -20.11 19.96
CA LYS A 190 35.73 -20.84 19.68
C LYS A 190 36.93 -20.16 20.33
N GLU A 191 37.04 -18.83 20.25
CA GLU A 191 38.13 -18.08 20.88
C GLU A 191 38.15 -18.28 22.41
N LYS A 192 36.99 -18.26 23.06
CA LYS A 192 36.88 -18.50 24.51
C LYS A 192 37.28 -19.92 24.94
N GLN A 193 37.18 -20.91 24.07
CA GLN A 193 37.62 -22.28 24.39
C GLN A 193 39.13 -22.49 24.24
N VAL A 194 39.85 -21.56 23.58
CA VAL A 194 41.30 -21.67 23.33
C VAL A 194 42.11 -20.90 24.39
N GLU A 195 41.47 -20.13 25.26
CA GLU A 195 42.16 -19.43 26.34
C GLU A 195 42.78 -20.45 27.34
N PRO A 196 44.10 -20.39 27.63
CA PRO A 196 44.78 -21.40 28.42
C PRO A 196 44.17 -21.53 29.81
N GLN A 197 43.81 -22.76 30.18
CA GLN A 197 43.50 -23.15 31.54
C GLN A 197 44.59 -22.57 32.47
N PRO A 198 44.25 -21.78 33.50
CA PRO A 198 45.25 -21.25 34.42
C PRO A 198 46.02 -22.43 35.00
N GLN A 199 47.34 -22.44 34.78
CA GLN A 199 48.23 -23.41 35.43
C GLN A 199 47.96 -23.41 36.93
N PRO A 200 48.05 -24.56 37.62
CA PRO A 200 47.85 -24.63 39.06
C PRO A 200 48.79 -23.65 39.75
N GLN A 201 48.24 -22.61 40.37
CA GLN A 201 48.99 -21.81 41.33
C GLN A 201 49.48 -22.75 42.43
N GLU A 202 50.79 -22.93 42.52
CA GLU A 202 51.43 -23.53 43.68
C GLU A 202 51.00 -22.73 44.92
N GLN A 203 50.24 -23.40 45.79
CA GLN A 203 49.89 -22.89 47.11
C GLN A 203 51.15 -22.81 47.97
N THR A 204 51.76 -21.64 48.06
CA THR A 204 52.67 -21.33 49.16
C THR A 204 51.82 -20.96 50.39
N ASN A 205 51.63 -21.94 51.26
CA ASN A 205 51.23 -21.73 52.65
C ASN A 205 52.20 -20.74 53.30
N GLU A 206 51.70 -19.61 53.80
CA GLU A 206 52.14 -19.11 55.11
C GLU A 206 50.97 -18.47 55.87
N THR A 207 50.81 -18.99 57.08
CA THR A 207 49.82 -18.67 58.10
C THR A 207 50.41 -17.60 59.02
N SER A 208 49.69 -16.51 59.32
CA SER A 208 49.53 -16.02 60.71
C SER A 208 48.71 -14.71 60.87
N LEU A 209 47.61 -14.86 61.62
CA LEU A 209 47.03 -13.99 62.67
C LEU A 209 46.28 -12.65 62.35
N PRO A 210 45.06 -12.46 62.92
CA PRO A 210 44.32 -11.19 63.09
C PRO A 210 44.35 -10.74 64.59
N PRO A 211 43.50 -9.81 65.12
CA PRO A 211 42.75 -8.66 64.59
C PRO A 211 42.97 -7.34 65.40
N THR A 212 42.59 -6.17 64.89
CA THR A 212 42.26 -5.02 65.77
C THR A 212 41.19 -4.09 65.20
N ASN A 213 40.23 -3.78 66.09
CA ASN A 213 39.09 -2.89 65.95
C ASN A 213 39.48 -1.44 65.64
N ALA A 214 38.65 -0.75 64.83
CA ALA A 214 38.43 0.69 64.99
C ALA A 214 37.06 1.11 64.42
N THR A 215 36.12 1.29 65.33
CA THR A 215 34.93 2.12 65.22
C THR A 215 35.30 3.55 64.81
N ILE A 216 34.73 4.09 63.74
CA ILE A 216 34.55 5.54 63.58
C ILE A 216 33.12 5.84 63.12
N THR A 217 32.50 6.68 63.91
CA THR A 217 31.14 7.19 63.89
C THR A 217 30.99 8.44 63.01
N ASN A 218 29.77 8.60 62.48
CA ASN A 218 29.04 9.85 62.20
C ASN A 218 29.62 10.88 61.21
N GLY A 219 28.82 11.18 60.19
CA GLY A 219 28.98 12.34 59.31
C GLY A 219 27.76 12.59 58.43
N ILE A 220 26.72 13.17 59.02
CA ILE A 220 25.54 13.74 58.35
C ILE A 220 25.99 14.95 57.51
N THR A 221 25.58 15.09 56.24
CA THR A 221 24.82 16.26 55.70
C THR A 221 24.74 16.32 54.16
N ARG A 222 23.48 16.47 53.71
CA ARG A 222 22.93 17.36 52.66
C ARG A 222 23.38 17.27 51.19
N ASN A 223 22.34 16.94 50.40
CA ASN A 223 21.82 17.65 49.22
C ASN A 223 22.69 17.70 47.96
N ASP A 224 22.15 17.17 46.86
CA ASP A 224 21.75 18.04 45.74
C ASP A 224 20.68 17.37 44.88
N GLY A 225 19.62 18.14 44.65
CA GLY A 225 18.46 17.72 43.87
C GLY A 225 18.80 17.61 42.39
N SER A 226 18.51 16.45 41.80
CA SER A 226 18.37 16.33 40.36
C SER A 226 16.88 16.38 40.02
N SER A 227 16.39 17.62 39.94
CA SER A 227 15.14 17.95 39.29
C SER A 227 15.43 18.03 37.79
N SER A 228 15.15 16.96 37.05
CA SER A 228 15.11 17.00 35.59
C SER A 228 13.66 17.20 35.12
N PRO A 229 13.40 18.19 34.25
CA PRO A 229 12.06 18.69 33.97
C PRO A 229 11.31 17.79 33.01
N ALA A 230 10.13 17.32 33.43
CA ALA A 230 9.12 16.71 32.58
C ALA A 230 8.30 17.77 31.81
N LEU A 231 8.96 18.68 31.07
CA LEU A 231 8.29 19.78 30.37
C LEU A 231 8.78 19.98 28.93
N LEU A 232 8.63 18.97 28.07
CA LEU A 232 8.80 19.16 26.61
C LEU A 232 7.82 18.35 25.74
N ARG A 233 6.66 17.91 26.27
CA ARG A 233 5.63 17.18 25.48
C ARG A 233 4.31 17.92 25.24
N VAL A 234 4.24 19.21 25.57
CA VAL A 234 3.02 20.02 25.40
C VAL A 234 2.98 20.88 24.12
N PRO A 235 4.09 21.33 23.48
CA PRO A 235 3.96 22.21 22.31
C PRO A 235 3.42 21.54 21.04
N LEU A 236 3.62 20.22 20.89
CA LEU A 236 3.32 19.53 19.61
C LEU A 236 1.84 19.23 19.43
N LEU A 237 1.11 18.94 20.51
CA LEU A 237 -0.34 18.71 20.46
C LEU A 237 -1.12 20.00 20.21
N LEU A 238 -0.62 21.15 20.71
CA LEU A 238 -1.28 22.44 20.52
C LEU A 238 -1.11 22.98 19.10
N LEU A 239 0.05 22.72 18.46
CA LEU A 239 0.28 23.02 17.03
C LEU A 239 -0.60 22.17 16.10
N LEU A 240 -0.81 20.89 16.42
CA LEU A 240 -1.71 20.01 15.66
C LEU A 240 -3.17 20.49 15.73
N LEU A 241 -3.65 20.88 16.91
CA LEU A 241 -5.03 21.38 17.08
C LEU A 241 -5.28 22.71 16.34
N LEU A 242 -4.29 23.59 16.27
CA LEU A 242 -4.41 24.86 15.52
C LEU A 242 -4.42 24.64 14.00
N SER A 243 -3.75 23.61 13.49
CA SER A 243 -3.76 23.30 12.05
C SER A 243 -5.12 22.83 11.53
N VAL A 244 -5.88 22.11 12.37
CA VAL A 244 -7.22 21.62 12.00
C VAL A 244 -8.28 22.72 12.09
N LEU A 245 -8.12 23.68 13.01
CA LEU A 245 -9.09 24.77 13.19
C LEU A 245 -8.98 25.86 12.10
N GLY A 246 -7.82 26.02 11.47
CA GLY A 246 -7.61 26.98 10.38
C GLY A 246 -8.24 26.59 9.03
N CYS A 247 -8.55 25.30 8.81
CA CYS A 247 -9.09 24.82 7.54
C CYS A 247 -10.61 25.03 7.39
N MET A 248 -11.32 25.35 8.49
CA MET A 248 -12.79 25.53 8.48
C MET A 248 -13.23 26.99 8.25
N ALA A 249 -12.30 27.95 8.14
CA ALA A 249 -12.62 29.39 8.07
C ALA A 249 -12.41 30.02 6.68
N VAL A 250 -12.07 29.23 5.65
CA VAL A 250 -11.81 29.73 4.28
C VAL A 250 -12.60 28.93 3.23
N CYS A 251 -13.85 28.57 3.55
CA CYS A 251 -14.84 28.11 2.58
C CYS A 251 -16.13 28.89 2.80
#